data_AF-A0A1W5XP67-F1
#
_entry.id   AF-A0A1W5XP67-F1
#
_cell.length_a   1.000
_cell.length_b   1.000
_cell.length_c   1.000
_cell.angle_alpha   90.00
_cell.angle_beta   90.00
_cell.angle_gamma   90.00
#
_symmetry.space_group_name_H-M   'P 1'
#
loop_
_entity.id
_entity.type
_entity.pdbx_description
1 polymer ?
#
loop_
_entity_poly.entity_id
_entity_poly.type
_entity_poly.pdbx_seq_one_letter_code
_entity_poly.pdbx_strand_id
1 'polypeptide(L)'
;MHRDNQPASQRPAISPERAAETKEIIDRVTRWAAGRHDVVGLLLVGSCARNAARPDSDIDLVLLTTDESQYSDNAWAVELALGPLVRTQSWGPISERRFATASGLEVEINIGSPDWAQTDPVDPGTRRVVTDGARPLHDPDTVLASLIRACQS
;
A
#
# COMPACT_ATOMS: atom_id res chain seq x y z
N MET A 1 -23.51 -20.86 36.95
CA MET A 1 -22.32 -20.27 36.30
C MET A 1 -22.78 -19.59 35.02
N HIS A 2 -22.95 -18.27 35.06
CA HIS A 2 -23.40 -17.49 33.90
C HIS A 2 -22.30 -17.46 32.84
N ARG A 3 -22.63 -17.83 31.61
CA ARG A 3 -21.84 -17.47 30.43
C ARG A 3 -22.24 -16.07 30.05
N ASP A 4 -21.33 -15.13 30.23
CA ASP A 4 -21.46 -13.78 29.70
C ASP A 4 -21.49 -13.85 28.17
N ASN A 5 -22.66 -13.58 27.62
CA ASN A 5 -22.87 -13.40 26.19
C ASN A 5 -22.56 -11.92 25.89
N GLN A 6 -21.27 -11.59 25.75
CA GLN A 6 -20.88 -10.27 25.24
C GLN A 6 -21.34 -10.16 23.77
N PRO A 7 -22.12 -9.13 23.40
CA PRO A 7 -22.43 -8.90 22.00
C PRO A 7 -21.13 -8.55 21.27
N ALA A 8 -20.88 -9.21 20.14
CA ALA A 8 -19.81 -8.83 19.24
C ALA A 8 -19.96 -7.35 18.89
N SER A 9 -19.01 -6.51 19.34
CA SER A 9 -18.97 -5.09 19.03
C SER A 9 -19.13 -4.91 17.52
N GLN A 10 -20.25 -4.30 17.10
CA GLN A 10 -20.44 -3.90 15.71
C GLN A 10 -19.29 -2.95 15.36
N ARG A 11 -18.37 -3.42 14.51
CA ARG A 11 -17.27 -2.61 14.01
C ARG A 11 -17.86 -1.38 13.31
N PRO A 12 -17.40 -0.16 13.62
CA PRO A 12 -17.90 1.03 12.94
C PRO A 12 -17.59 0.91 11.44
N ALA A 13 -18.62 1.13 10.61
CA ALA A 13 -18.47 1.18 9.17
C ALA A 13 -17.67 2.43 8.76
N ILE A 14 -16.90 2.34 7.67
CA ILE A 14 -16.23 3.50 7.07
C ILE A 14 -17.29 4.52 6.63
N SER A 15 -17.10 5.80 6.96
CA SER A 15 -18.00 6.85 6.49
C SER A 15 -17.88 7.04 4.96
N PRO A 16 -18.94 7.47 4.27
CA PRO A 16 -18.88 7.72 2.82
C PRO A 16 -17.75 8.69 2.43
N GLU A 17 -17.49 9.70 3.24
CA GLU A 17 -16.44 10.70 3.03
C GLU A 17 -15.05 10.06 3.10
N ARG A 18 -14.81 9.23 4.12
CA ARG A 18 -13.54 8.49 4.27
C ARG A 18 -13.32 7.52 3.12
N ALA A 19 -14.37 6.80 2.69
CA ALA A 19 -14.28 5.90 1.54
C ALA A 19 -13.98 6.65 0.23
N ALA A 20 -14.61 7.82 0.01
CA ALA A 20 -14.37 8.65 -1.15
C ALA A 20 -12.94 9.20 -1.17
N GLU A 21 -12.45 9.71 -0.04
CA GLU A 21 -11.08 10.19 0.12
C GLU A 21 -10.06 9.07 -0.13
N THR A 22 -10.26 7.88 0.44
CA THR A 22 -9.40 6.73 0.20
C THR A 22 -9.33 6.38 -1.29
N LYS A 23 -10.47 6.36 -1.97
CA LYS A 23 -10.53 6.10 -3.41
C LYS A 23 -9.80 7.18 -4.20
N GLU A 24 -10.00 8.46 -3.87
CA GLU A 24 -9.35 9.58 -4.55
C GLU A 24 -7.83 9.49 -4.46
N ILE A 25 -7.29 9.20 -3.27
CA ILE A 25 -5.84 9.05 -3.07
C ILE A 25 -5.31 7.86 -3.88
N ILE A 26 -5.96 6.70 -3.81
CA ILE A 26 -5.55 5.53 -4.59
C ILE A 26 -5.53 5.86 -6.09
N ASP A 27 -6.58 6.49 -6.61
CA ASP A 27 -6.66 6.87 -8.04
C ASP A 27 -5.61 7.92 -8.42
N ARG A 28 -5.30 8.85 -7.52
CA ARG A 28 -4.27 9.88 -7.72
C ARG A 28 -2.87 9.26 -7.77
N VAL A 29 -2.51 8.42 -6.80
CA VAL A 29 -1.21 7.74 -6.77
C VAL A 29 -1.07 6.78 -7.95
N THR A 30 -2.15 6.08 -8.33
CA THR A 30 -2.15 5.20 -9.51
C THR A 30 -1.85 5.96 -10.80
N ARG A 31 -2.50 7.10 -11.03
CA ARG A 31 -2.24 7.93 -12.23
C ARG A 31 -0.83 8.52 -12.22
N TRP A 32 -0.37 8.97 -11.06
CA TRP A 32 0.98 9.49 -10.92
C TRP A 32 2.03 8.40 -11.21
N ALA A 33 1.88 7.20 -10.64
CA ALA A 33 2.77 6.06 -10.89
C ALA A 33 2.79 5.67 -12.38
N ALA A 34 1.62 5.60 -13.02
CA ALA A 34 1.51 5.26 -14.44
C ALA A 34 2.13 6.31 -15.39
N GLY A 35 2.36 7.54 -14.91
CA GLY A 35 3.03 8.61 -15.66
C GLY A 35 4.56 8.59 -15.55
N ARG A 36 5.14 7.64 -14.81
CA ARG A 36 6.57 7.60 -14.52
C ARG A 36 7.23 6.39 -15.16
N HIS A 37 8.32 6.64 -15.88
CA HIS A 37 9.06 5.59 -16.57
C HIS A 37 9.91 4.72 -15.63
N ASP A 38 10.27 5.24 -14.46
CA ASP A 38 11.05 4.49 -13.48
C ASP A 38 10.18 3.55 -12.63
N VAL A 39 8.87 3.75 -12.59
CA VAL A 39 7.94 2.93 -11.81
C VAL A 39 7.52 1.71 -12.63
N VAL A 40 7.84 0.52 -12.12
CA VAL A 40 7.51 -0.76 -12.78
C VAL A 40 6.38 -1.51 -12.07
N GLY A 41 5.96 -1.04 -10.89
CA GLY A 41 4.86 -1.64 -10.15
C GLY A 41 4.31 -0.72 -9.08
N LEU A 42 2.98 -0.69 -8.96
CA LEU A 42 2.27 -0.14 -7.81
C LEU A 42 1.25 -1.18 -7.32
N LEU A 43 1.38 -1.58 -6.06
CA LEU A 43 0.54 -2.58 -5.42
C LEU A 43 -0.19 -1.97 -4.23
N LEU A 44 -1.51 -2.10 -4.20
CA LEU A 44 -2.29 -1.88 -2.97
C LEU A 44 -2.21 -3.14 -2.11
N VAL A 45 -1.88 -2.99 -0.83
CA VAL A 45 -1.79 -4.12 0.10
C VAL A 45 -2.70 -3.93 1.32
N GLY A 46 -2.74 -4.94 2.19
CA GLY A 46 -3.35 -4.83 3.50
C GLY A 46 -4.88 -4.76 3.47
N SER A 47 -5.45 -3.91 4.34
CA SER A 47 -6.90 -3.91 4.60
C SER A 47 -7.72 -3.34 3.44
N CYS A 48 -7.20 -2.29 2.78
CA CYS A 48 -7.81 -1.69 1.59
C CYS A 48 -7.82 -2.65 0.40
N ALA A 49 -6.76 -3.44 0.21
CA ALA A 49 -6.71 -4.45 -0.85
C ALA A 49 -7.78 -5.54 -0.71
N ARG A 50 -8.17 -5.87 0.54
CA ARG A 50 -9.16 -6.92 0.86
C ARG A 50 -10.59 -6.43 1.01
N ASN A 51 -10.87 -5.14 0.77
CA ASN A 51 -12.16 -4.52 1.12
C ASN A 51 -12.54 -4.73 2.60
N ALA A 52 -11.54 -4.75 3.49
CA ALA A 52 -11.69 -4.98 4.93
C ALA A 52 -11.16 -3.81 5.77
N ALA A 53 -10.96 -2.66 5.13
CA ALA A 53 -10.57 -1.42 5.78
C ALA A 53 -11.61 -1.01 6.83
N ARG A 54 -11.12 -0.37 7.88
CA ARG A 54 -11.87 0.21 8.99
C ARG A 54 -11.69 1.73 8.98
N PRO A 55 -12.47 2.49 9.77
CA PRO A 55 -12.31 3.95 9.84
C PRO A 55 -10.90 4.42 10.22
N ASP A 56 -10.17 3.60 10.98
CA ASP A 56 -8.79 3.83 11.44
C ASP A 56 -7.73 3.17 10.55
N SER A 57 -8.11 2.64 9.38
CA SER A 57 -7.16 1.99 8.49
C SER A 57 -6.41 2.97 7.61
N ASP A 58 -5.14 2.67 7.43
CA ASP A 58 -4.24 3.37 6.53
C ASP A 58 -4.42 2.87 5.09
N ILE A 59 -3.91 3.65 4.14
CA ILE A 59 -3.69 3.18 2.77
C ILE A 59 -2.25 2.65 2.68
N ASP A 60 -2.10 1.34 2.52
CA ASP A 60 -0.79 0.70 2.37
C ASP A 60 -0.47 0.43 0.89
N LEU A 61 0.60 1.04 0.38
CA LEU A 61 1.07 0.89 -0.99
C LEU A 61 2.50 0.36 -1.03
N VAL A 62 2.80 -0.48 -2.02
CA VAL A 62 4.17 -0.84 -2.41
C VAL A 62 4.45 -0.24 -3.79
N LEU A 63 5.48 0.58 -3.89
CA LEU A 63 5.97 1.20 -5.12
C LEU A 63 7.29 0.53 -5.51
N LEU A 64 7.31 -0.15 -6.66
CA LEU A 64 8.51 -0.75 -7.24
C LEU A 64 9.07 0.17 -8.32
N THR A 65 10.33 0.56 -8.16
CA THR A 65 11.02 1.50 -9.07
C THR A 65 12.41 0.99 -9.44
N THR A 66 12.85 1.30 -10.66
CA THR A 66 14.24 1.09 -11.10
C THR A 66 15.20 2.18 -10.62
N ASP A 67 14.69 3.26 -10.00
CA ASP A 67 15.49 4.37 -9.50
C ASP A 67 15.01 4.84 -8.12
N GLU A 68 15.34 4.05 -7.10
CA GLU A 68 14.99 4.35 -5.70
C GLU A 68 15.54 5.71 -5.22
N SER A 69 16.62 6.21 -5.84
CA SER A 69 17.25 7.48 -5.46
C SER A 69 16.34 8.69 -5.67
N GLN A 70 15.43 8.63 -6.65
CA GLN A 70 14.42 9.67 -6.91
C GLN A 70 13.40 9.82 -5.79
N TYR A 71 13.32 8.84 -4.89
CA TYR A 71 12.39 8.82 -3.77
C TYR A 71 13.07 8.93 -2.40
N SER A 72 14.37 9.24 -2.40
CA SER A 72 15.12 9.43 -1.18
C SER A 72 14.64 10.66 -0.40
N ASP A 73 14.34 11.76 -1.11
CA ASP A 73 13.64 12.93 -0.58
C ASP A 73 12.10 12.78 -0.65
N ASN A 74 11.38 13.84 -0.27
CA ASN A 74 9.92 13.84 -0.24
C ASN A 74 9.28 14.75 -1.31
N ALA A 75 10.03 15.19 -2.33
CA ALA A 75 9.52 16.11 -3.35
C ALA A 75 8.37 15.48 -4.15
N TRP A 76 8.49 14.20 -4.49
CA TRP A 76 7.45 13.40 -5.15
C TRP A 76 6.13 13.35 -4.35
N ALA A 77 6.20 13.36 -3.02
CA ALA A 77 5.02 13.32 -2.16
C ALA A 77 4.26 14.66 -2.16
N VAL A 78 4.94 15.77 -2.48
CA VAL A 78 4.33 17.09 -2.67
C VAL A 78 3.47 17.10 -3.94
N GLU A 79 3.94 16.48 -5.03
CA GLU A 79 3.16 16.31 -6.28
C GLU A 79 1.85 15.55 -6.02
N LEU A 80 1.89 14.59 -5.10
CA LEU A 80 0.76 13.77 -4.70
C LEU A 80 -0.12 14.42 -3.61
N ALA A 81 0.24 15.60 -3.11
CA ALA A 81 -0.48 16.29 -2.03
C ALA A 81 -0.86 15.36 -0.85
N LEU A 82 0.08 14.52 -0.39
CA LEU A 82 -0.16 13.55 0.69
C LEU A 82 -0.16 14.16 2.10
N GLY A 83 0.22 15.43 2.22
CA GLY A 83 0.38 16.11 3.50
C GLY A 83 1.78 15.92 4.10
N PRO A 84 1.98 16.30 5.38
CA PRO A 84 3.27 16.16 6.04
C PRO A 84 3.71 14.70 6.17
N LEU A 85 5.01 14.47 6.06
CA LEU A 85 5.65 13.22 6.44
C LEU A 85 5.54 13.05 7.96
N VAL A 86 5.01 11.90 8.39
CA VAL A 86 4.82 11.51 9.78
C VAL A 86 5.92 10.55 10.24
N ARG A 87 6.32 9.61 9.36
CA ARG A 87 7.33 8.59 9.69
C ARG A 87 8.10 8.14 8.46
N THR A 88 9.38 7.84 8.69
CA THR A 88 10.24 7.10 7.77
C THR A 88 10.80 5.90 8.51
N GLN A 89 10.75 4.73 7.88
CA GLN A 89 11.31 3.50 8.43
C GLN A 89 11.91 2.64 7.30
N SER A 90 12.77 1.68 7.65
CA SER A 90 13.29 0.70 6.70
C SER A 90 12.93 -0.71 7.15
N TRP A 91 12.48 -1.53 6.20
CA TRP A 91 12.10 -2.92 6.38
C TRP A 91 12.87 -3.78 5.38
N GLY A 92 14.09 -4.17 5.76
CA GLY A 92 15.00 -4.83 4.82
C GLY A 92 15.29 -3.91 3.61
N PRO A 93 15.01 -4.35 2.37
CA PRO A 93 15.23 -3.54 1.17
C PRO A 93 14.15 -2.47 0.93
N ILE A 94 13.08 -2.44 1.74
CA ILE A 94 11.98 -1.49 1.58
C ILE A 94 12.21 -0.25 2.43
N SER A 95 12.00 0.93 1.83
CA SER A 95 11.93 2.22 2.51
C SER A 95 10.47 2.65 2.68
N GLU A 96 9.98 2.66 3.91
CA GLU A 96 8.67 3.19 4.27
C GLU A 96 8.69 4.73 4.33
N ARG A 97 7.66 5.35 3.76
CA ARG A 97 7.31 6.77 3.91
C ARG A 97 5.83 6.87 4.26
N ARG A 98 5.53 7.42 5.44
CA ARG A 98 4.16 7.56 5.95
C ARG A 98 3.77 9.02 6.06
N PHE A 99 2.64 9.38 5.48
CA PHE A 99 2.11 10.74 5.42
C PHE A 99 0.73 10.81 6.08
N ALA A 100 0.36 11.99 6.57
CA ALA A 100 -0.99 12.24 7.06
C ALA A 100 -1.65 13.36 6.25
N THR A 101 -2.83 13.06 5.71
CA THR A 101 -3.68 14.06 5.06
C THR A 101 -4.28 15.04 6.07
N ALA A 102 -4.92 16.11 5.59
CA ALA A 102 -5.62 17.07 6.45
C ALA A 102 -6.79 16.45 7.24
N SER A 103 -7.36 15.33 6.78
CA SER A 103 -8.43 14.60 7.49
C SER A 103 -7.91 13.62 8.54
N GLY A 104 -6.57 13.49 8.66
CA GLY A 104 -5.92 12.48 9.48
C GLY A 104 -5.90 11.08 8.88
N LEU A 105 -6.28 10.89 7.61
CA LEU A 105 -6.01 9.64 6.89
C LEU A 105 -4.51 9.48 6.67
N GLU A 106 -3.97 8.35 7.09
CA GLU A 106 -2.56 8.02 6.86
C GLU A 106 -2.38 7.23 5.56
N VAL A 107 -1.29 7.56 4.85
CA VAL A 107 -0.89 6.93 3.59
C VAL A 107 0.53 6.43 3.77
N GLU A 108 0.72 5.13 3.69
CA GLU A 108 2.02 4.47 3.74
C GLU A 108 2.45 4.06 2.33
N ILE A 109 3.63 4.51 1.93
CA ILE A 109 4.26 4.14 0.66
C ILE A 109 5.59 3.44 0.97
N ASN A 110 5.63 2.15 0.63
CA ASN A 110 6.76 1.26 0.76
C ASN A 110 7.51 1.20 -0.57
N ILE A 111 8.71 1.78 -0.61
CA ILE A 111 9.49 1.97 -1.83
C ILE A 111 10.59 0.92 -1.88
N GLY A 112 10.73 0.24 -3.02
CA GLY A 112 11.82 -0.70 -3.23
C GLY A 112 12.11 -0.98 -4.70
N SER A 113 13.13 -1.79 -4.94
CA SER A 113 13.50 -2.24 -6.28
C SER A 113 12.56 -3.36 -6.78
N PRO A 114 12.57 -3.67 -8.10
CA PRO A 114 11.79 -4.77 -8.67
C PRO A 114 12.16 -6.14 -8.08
N ASP A 115 13.35 -6.26 -7.47
CA ASP A 115 13.80 -7.51 -6.85
C ASP A 115 12.90 -7.96 -5.69
N TRP A 116 12.17 -7.02 -5.06
CA TRP A 116 11.17 -7.36 -4.05
C TRP A 116 10.11 -8.34 -4.56
N ALA A 117 9.83 -8.33 -5.87
CA ALA A 117 8.84 -9.18 -6.53
C ALA A 117 9.43 -10.43 -7.20
N GLN A 118 10.68 -10.80 -6.89
CA GLN A 118 11.27 -12.06 -7.36
C GLN A 118 10.43 -13.27 -6.93
N THR A 119 10.31 -14.26 -7.82
CA THR A 119 9.45 -15.43 -7.62
C THR A 119 10.20 -16.75 -7.37
N ASP A 120 11.52 -16.77 -7.55
CA ASP A 120 12.34 -17.98 -7.46
C ASP A 120 13.58 -17.77 -6.56
N PRO A 121 13.44 -17.92 -5.23
CA PRO A 121 12.20 -18.10 -4.49
C PRO A 121 11.51 -16.75 -4.18
N VAL A 122 10.21 -16.79 -3.89
CA VAL A 122 9.54 -15.63 -3.25
C VAL A 122 10.06 -15.46 -1.83
N ASP A 123 10.53 -14.25 -1.49
CA ASP A 123 10.90 -13.91 -0.12
C ASP A 123 9.73 -14.15 0.86
N PRO A 124 9.94 -14.76 2.05
CA PRO A 124 8.86 -15.03 2.99
C PRO A 124 8.09 -13.80 3.47
N GLY A 125 8.77 -12.65 3.61
CA GLY A 125 8.16 -11.37 3.95
C GLY A 125 7.27 -10.86 2.82
N THR A 126 7.77 -10.87 1.59
CA THR A 126 6.97 -10.56 0.38
C THR A 126 5.75 -11.46 0.28
N ARG A 127 5.91 -12.79 0.45
CA ARG A 127 4.79 -13.74 0.40
C ARG A 127 3.73 -13.36 1.42
N ARG A 128 4.13 -13.06 2.67
CA ARG A 128 3.19 -12.65 3.71
C ARG A 128 2.40 -11.40 3.32
N VAL A 129 3.08 -10.35 2.84
CA VAL A 129 2.42 -9.12 2.38
C VAL A 129 1.39 -9.42 1.29
N VAL A 130 1.76 -10.24 0.31
CA VAL A 130 0.89 -10.59 -0.82
C VAL A 130 -0.32 -11.42 -0.37
N THR A 131 -0.12 -12.42 0.48
CA THR A 131 -1.19 -13.29 0.98
C THR A 131 -2.09 -12.61 2.01
N ASP A 132 -1.58 -11.60 2.73
CA ASP A 132 -2.36 -10.75 3.64
C ASP A 132 -3.27 -9.76 2.89
N GLY A 133 -3.22 -9.75 1.55
CA GLY A 133 -4.09 -9.01 0.66
C GLY A 133 -3.32 -8.11 -0.27
N ALA A 134 -3.47 -8.33 -1.58
CA ALA A 134 -2.76 -7.59 -2.61
C ALA A 134 -3.63 -7.36 -3.84
N ARG A 135 -3.56 -6.15 -4.39
CA ARG A 135 -4.26 -5.76 -5.62
C ARG A 135 -3.37 -4.85 -6.47
N PRO A 136 -2.91 -5.29 -7.65
CA PRO A 136 -2.14 -4.44 -8.56
C PRO A 136 -2.94 -3.21 -8.97
N LEU A 137 -2.29 -2.04 -8.92
CA LEU A 137 -2.84 -0.76 -9.37
C LEU A 137 -2.17 -0.31 -10.68
N HIS A 138 -0.86 -0.56 -10.81
CA HIS A 138 -0.08 -0.36 -12.02
C HIS A 138 0.93 -1.50 -12.15
N ASP A 139 0.96 -2.19 -13.29
CA ASP A 139 1.79 -3.39 -13.50
C ASP A 139 2.10 -3.58 -15.00
N PRO A 140 2.86 -2.65 -15.62
CA PRO A 140 3.06 -2.62 -17.07
C PRO A 140 3.77 -3.88 -17.59
N ASP A 141 4.68 -4.43 -16.81
CA ASP A 141 5.49 -5.60 -17.16
C ASP A 141 5.00 -6.91 -16.50
N THR A 142 3.84 -6.89 -15.87
CA THR A 142 3.20 -8.06 -15.22
C THR A 142 4.01 -8.69 -14.07
N VAL A 143 4.96 -7.93 -13.50
CA VAL A 143 5.82 -8.36 -12.39
C VAL A 143 4.98 -8.65 -11.15
N LEU A 144 4.03 -7.77 -10.81
CA LEU A 144 3.17 -7.96 -9.64
C LEU A 144 2.17 -9.10 -9.85
N ALA A 145 1.59 -9.22 -11.05
CA ALA A 145 0.70 -10.33 -11.38
C ALA A 145 1.42 -11.69 -11.29
N SER A 146 2.69 -11.75 -11.71
CA SER A 146 3.52 -12.95 -11.60
C SER A 146 3.82 -13.30 -10.14
N LEU A 147 4.19 -12.30 -9.34
CA LEU A 147 4.38 -12.47 -7.90
C LEU A 147 3.12 -13.01 -7.21
N ILE A 148 1.95 -12.43 -7.49
CA ILE A 148 0.68 -12.87 -6.90
C ILE A 148 0.39 -14.33 -7.24
N ARG A 149 0.60 -14.75 -8.49
CA ARG A 149 0.44 -16.16 -8.89
C ARG A 149 1.39 -17.09 -8.14
N ALA A 150 2.67 -16.70 -8.00
CA ALA A 150 3.66 -17.48 -7.28
C ALA A 150 3.36 -17.62 -5.78
N CYS A 151 2.66 -16.65 -5.19
CA CYS A 151 2.21 -16.71 -3.79
C CYS A 151 0.97 -17.60 -3.57
N GLN A 152 0.24 -17.93 -4.63
CA GLN A 152 -0.98 -18.76 -4.58
C GLN A 152 -0.71 -20.24 -4.85
N SER A 153 0.44 -20.58 -5.46
CA SER A 153 0.97 -21.94 -5.57
C SER A 153 1.62 -22.39 -4.27
#